data_AF-A0A2V6CCI9-F1
#
_entry.id   AF-A0A2V6CCI9-F1
#
_cell.length_a   1.000
_cell.length_b   1.000
_cell.length_c   1.000
_cell.angle_alpha   90.00
_cell.angle_beta   90.00
_cell.angle_gamma   90.00
#
_symmetry.space_group_name_H-M   'P 1'
#
loop_
_entity.id
_entity.type
_entity.pdbx_description
1 polymer ?
#
loop_
_entity_poly.entity_id
_entity_poly.type
_entity_poly.pdbx_seq_one_letter_code
_entity_poly.pdbx_strand_id
1 'polypeptide(L)'
;MPKKVRIPTPLRKLTNNEELVEVNAATIGEAIAELQRRFPGIQERLLDDTGAVRRFVNVYVNQEDIRFLQNQQTPVKDGDEISIIPAIAGG
;
A
#
# COMPACT_ATOMS: atom_id res chain seq x y z
N MET A 1 -12.37 -13.38 0.99
CA MET A 1 -12.60 -12.25 0.07
C MET A 1 -11.27 -11.54 -0.19
N PRO A 2 -10.97 -11.16 -1.45
CA PRO A 2 -9.73 -10.46 -1.75
C PRO A 2 -9.65 -9.12 -0.98
N LYS A 3 -8.46 -8.77 -0.47
CA LYS A 3 -8.23 -7.44 0.11
C LYS A 3 -8.02 -6.45 -1.03
N LYS A 4 -8.56 -5.25 -0.90
CA LYS A 4 -8.46 -4.23 -1.95
C LYS A 4 -7.46 -3.17 -1.56
N VAL A 5 -6.48 -2.92 -2.41
CA VAL A 5 -5.55 -1.81 -2.28
C VAL A 5 -5.99 -0.68 -3.20
N ARG A 6 -6.34 0.46 -2.61
CA ARG A 6 -6.64 1.70 -3.33
C ARG A 6 -5.34 2.40 -3.73
N ILE A 7 -5.12 2.52 -5.03
CA ILE A 7 -3.90 3.09 -5.63
C ILE A 7 -4.11 4.59 -5.91
N PRO A 8 -3.27 5.47 -5.33
CA PRO A 8 -3.38 6.90 -5.51
C PRO A 8 -2.95 7.29 -6.92
N THR A 9 -3.53 8.35 -7.46
CA THR A 9 -3.30 8.82 -8.85
C THR A 9 -1.83 8.86 -9.28
N PRO A 10 -0.87 9.35 -8.46
CA PRO A 10 0.55 9.37 -8.86
C PRO A 10 1.16 7.99 -9.10
N LEU A 11 0.62 6.93 -8.50
CA LEU A 11 1.11 5.56 -8.63
C LEU A 11 0.38 4.75 -9.70
N ARG A 12 -0.77 5.23 -10.19
CA ARG A 12 -1.63 4.50 -11.14
C ARG A 12 -0.92 4.14 -12.45
N LYS A 13 0.05 4.94 -12.90
CA LYS A 13 0.86 4.61 -14.09
C LYS A 13 1.68 3.33 -13.93
N LEU A 14 2.04 2.95 -12.70
CA LEU A 14 2.73 1.70 -12.41
C LEU A 14 1.76 0.51 -12.34
N THR A 15 0.48 0.76 -12.08
CA THR A 15 -0.57 -0.25 -11.91
C THR A 15 -1.53 -0.31 -13.10
N ASN A 16 -1.06 -0.07 -14.32
CA ASN A 16 -1.89 -0.08 -15.54
C ASN A 16 -3.13 0.82 -15.49
N ASN A 17 -3.06 1.92 -14.74
CA ASN A 17 -4.15 2.83 -14.43
C ASN A 17 -5.27 2.25 -13.55
N GLU A 18 -5.05 1.09 -12.91
CA GLU A 18 -5.99 0.51 -11.94
C GLU A 18 -6.04 1.36 -10.66
N GLU A 19 -7.26 1.76 -10.27
CA GLU A 19 -7.53 2.45 -8.99
C GLU A 19 -7.59 1.47 -7.81
N LEU A 20 -8.04 0.24 -8.06
CA LEU A 20 -8.22 -0.79 -7.05
C LEU A 20 -7.53 -2.06 -7.52
N VAL A 21 -6.61 -2.56 -6.71
CA VAL A 21 -5.90 -3.79 -6.96
C VAL A 21 -6.27 -4.79 -5.87
N GLU A 22 -6.74 -5.96 -6.25
CA GLU A 22 -6.98 -7.06 -5.32
C GLU A 22 -5.69 -7.77 -4.96
N VAL A 23 -5.43 -8.02 -3.68
CA VAL A 23 -4.24 -8.75 -3.19
C VAL A 23 -4.65 -9.89 -2.27
N ASN A 24 -3.85 -10.96 -2.29
CA ASN A 24 -3.91 -12.08 -1.37
C ASN A 24 -2.71 -12.04 -0.41
N ALA A 25 -2.86 -11.25 0.65
CA ALA A 25 -1.84 -11.02 1.66
C ALA A 25 -2.40 -11.18 3.07
N ALA A 26 -1.61 -11.64 4.03
CA ALA A 26 -1.97 -11.69 5.45
C ALA A 26 -1.54 -10.41 6.20
N THR A 27 -0.58 -9.66 5.66
CA THR A 27 -0.05 -8.42 6.25
C THR A 27 0.12 -7.32 5.20
N ILE A 28 0.36 -6.09 5.66
CA ILE A 28 0.67 -4.96 4.77
C ILE A 28 1.98 -5.17 4.02
N GLY A 29 3.01 -5.75 4.66
CA GLY A 29 4.27 -6.09 4.00
C GLY A 29 4.06 -7.09 2.86
N GLU A 30 3.23 -8.12 3.09
CA GLU A 30 2.87 -9.08 2.03
C GLU A 30 2.05 -8.43 0.91
N ALA A 31 1.14 -7.50 1.24
CA ALA A 31 0.38 -6.76 0.22
C ALA A 31 1.32 -5.94 -0.67
N ILE A 32 2.31 -5.25 -0.08
CA ILE A 32 3.32 -4.49 -0.83
C ILE A 32 4.18 -5.42 -1.69
N ALA A 33 4.60 -6.59 -1.16
CA ALA A 33 5.38 -7.57 -1.90
C ALA A 33 4.60 -8.16 -3.08
N GLU A 34 3.29 -8.41 -2.92
CA GLU A 34 2.45 -8.88 -4.02
C GLU A 34 2.24 -7.80 -5.08
N LEU A 35 2.02 -6.54 -4.65
CA LEU A 35 1.98 -5.40 -5.57
C LEU A 35 3.26 -5.30 -6.38
N GLN A 36 4.44 -5.46 -5.75
CA GLN A 36 5.72 -5.46 -6.45
C GLN A 36 5.84 -6.59 -7.46
N ARG A 37 5.39 -7.81 -7.11
CA ARG A 37 5.42 -8.96 -8.02
C ARG A 37 4.56 -8.71 -9.28
N ARG A 38 3.43 -8.02 -9.12
CA ARG A 38 2.49 -7.71 -10.22
C ARG A 38 2.86 -6.44 -10.99
N PHE A 39 3.41 -5.46 -10.30
CA PHE A 39 3.71 -4.12 -10.79
C PHE A 39 5.12 -3.72 -10.36
N PRO A 40 6.17 -4.24 -11.04
CA PRO A 40 7.54 -3.98 -10.68
C PRO A 40 7.86 -2.49 -10.61
N GLY A 41 8.49 -2.07 -9.51
CA GLY A 41 8.89 -0.68 -9.24
C GLY A 41 7.93 0.07 -8.32
N ILE A 42 6.76 -0.49 -7.99
CA ILE A 42 5.86 0.12 -7.02
C ILE A 42 6.46 0.14 -5.61
N GLN A 43 7.20 -0.90 -5.21
CA GLN A 43 7.82 -0.97 -3.88
C GLN A 43 8.80 0.18 -3.66
N GLU A 44 9.56 0.57 -4.69
CA GLU A 44 10.51 1.69 -4.61
C GLU A 44 9.81 3.03 -4.33
N ARG A 45 8.53 3.16 -4.71
CA ARG A 45 7.71 4.33 -4.41
C ARG A 45 7.15 4.32 -2.98
N LEU A 46 7.02 3.15 -2.37
CA LEU A 46 6.38 2.96 -1.07
C LEU A 46 7.38 2.82 0.08
N LEU A 47 8.50 2.14 -0.18
CA LEU A 47 9.52 1.80 0.81
C LEU A 47 10.80 2.58 0.57
N ASP A 48 11.52 2.87 1.65
CA ASP A 48 12.88 3.41 1.62
C ASP A 48 13.93 2.29 1.49
N ASP A 49 15.20 2.69 1.50
CA ASP A 49 16.33 1.78 1.29
C ASP A 49 16.53 0.79 2.45
N THR A 50 15.91 1.06 3.61
CA THR A 50 15.89 0.13 4.76
C THR A 50 14.76 -0.89 4.66
N GLY A 51 13.89 -0.75 3.66
CA GLY A 51 12.67 -1.53 3.51
C GLY A 51 11.52 -1.04 4.38
N ALA A 52 11.62 0.12 5.04
CA ALA A 52 10.55 0.72 5.82
C ALA A 52 9.62 1.57 4.94
N VAL A 53 8.36 1.79 5.36
CA VAL A 53 7.45 2.65 4.59
C VAL A 53 7.97 4.09 4.63
N ARG A 54 8.11 4.72 3.46
CA ARG A 54 8.64 6.08 3.33
C ARG A 54 7.84 7.05 4.19
N ARG A 55 8.53 8.02 4.82
CA ARG A 55 7.90 9.07 5.64
C ARG A 55 6.76 9.83 4.93
N PHE A 56 6.86 10.01 3.62
CA PHE A 56 5.87 10.71 2.81
C PHE A 56 4.82 9.78 2.18
N VAL A 57 4.72 8.54 2.66
CA VAL A 57 3.70 7.57 2.24
C VAL A 57 2.94 7.14 3.48
N ASN A 58 1.64 7.42 3.50
CA ASN A 58 0.74 6.94 4.54
C ASN A 58 -0.01 5.73 4.00
N VAL A 59 -0.09 4.68 4.80
CA VAL A 59 -0.83 3.47 4.47
C VAL A 59 -1.86 3.25 5.56
N TYR A 60 -3.09 2.95 5.15
CA TYR A 60 -4.22 2.76 6.06
C TYR A 60 -4.84 1.39 5.86
N VAL A 61 -5.35 0.81 6.95
CA VAL A 61 -6.27 -0.33 6.94
C VAL A 61 -7.59 0.15 7.51
N ASN A 62 -8.68 0.11 6.74
CA ASN A 62 -10.01 0.56 7.15
C ASN A 62 -10.03 1.97 7.79
N GLN A 63 -9.22 2.90 7.26
CA GLN A 63 -9.02 4.29 7.73
C GLN A 63 -8.08 4.48 8.93
N GLU A 64 -7.48 3.41 9.46
CA GLU A 64 -6.49 3.51 10.53
C GLU A 64 -5.06 3.46 9.97
N ASP A 65 -4.22 4.45 10.30
CA ASP A 65 -2.83 4.52 9.80
C ASP A 65 -1.99 3.41 10.46
N ILE A 66 -1.31 2.62 9.62
CA ILE A 66 -0.51 1.47 10.07
C ILE A 66 0.61 1.86 11.04
N ARG A 67 1.01 3.14 11.07
CA ARG A 67 2.05 3.67 11.98
C ARG A 67 1.59 3.66 13.44
N PHE A 68 0.29 3.72 13.70
CA PHE A 68 -0.29 3.54 15.03
C PHE A 68 -0.67 2.08 15.32
N LEU A 69 -0.49 1.20 14.33
CA LEU A 69 -0.69 -0.24 14.42
C LEU A 69 0.67 -0.95 14.48
N GLN A 70 0.88 -1.96 13.63
CA GLN A 70 2.11 -2.78 13.59
C GLN A 70 2.93 -2.50 12.32
N ASN A 71 2.78 -1.32 11.72
CA ASN A 71 3.41 -0.95 10.45
C ASN A 71 3.18 -2.03 9.38
N GLN A 72 4.24 -2.53 8.73
CA GLN A 72 4.13 -3.56 7.71
C GLN A 72 3.65 -4.91 8.25
N GLN A 73 3.79 -5.16 9.55
CA GLN A 73 3.28 -6.37 10.20
C GLN A 73 1.79 -6.26 10.54
N THR A 74 1.14 -5.13 10.25
CA THR A 74 -0.30 -4.97 10.47
C THR A 74 -1.05 -6.06 9.72
N PRO A 75 -1.82 -6.91 10.43
CA PRO A 75 -2.57 -7.98 9.80
C PRO A 75 -3.73 -7.40 9.01
N VAL A 76 -4.00 -7.98 7.84
CA VAL A 76 -5.15 -7.63 7.01
C VAL A 76 -6.05 -8.85 6.85
N LYS A 77 -7.34 -8.64 7.02
CA LYS A 77 -8.38 -9.66 6.97
C LYS A 77 -9.19 -9.54 5.69
N ASP A 78 -9.93 -10.59 5.40
CA ASP A 78 -10.81 -10.62 4.24
C ASP A 78 -11.88 -9.52 4.35
N GLY A 79 -11.99 -8.71 3.31
CA GLY A 79 -12.89 -7.56 3.28
C GLY A 79 -12.27 -6.24 3.76
N ASP A 80 -11.04 -6.25 4.29
CA ASP A 80 -10.34 -5.01 4.64
C ASP A 80 -9.98 -4.20 3.38
N GLU A 81 -10.08 -2.88 3.52
CA GLU A 81 -9.62 -1.92 2.52
C GLU A 81 -8.28 -1.32 2.95
N ILE A 82 -7.29 -1.46 2.07
CA ILE A 82 -5.96 -0.88 2.22
C ILE A 82 -5.90 0.38 1.36
N SER A 83 -5.50 1.52 1.91
CA SER A 83 -5.34 2.76 1.15
C SER A 83 -3.90 3.26 1.21
N ILE A 84 -3.32 3.57 0.05
CA ILE A 84 -2.02 4.21 -0.06
C ILE A 84 -2.25 5.69 -0.38
N ILE A 85 -1.79 6.58 0.50
CA ILE A 85 -1.94 8.02 0.33
C ILE A 85 -0.55 8.66 0.35
N PRO A 86 -0.08 9.24 -0.77
CA PRO A 86 1.14 10.01 -0.77
C PRO A 86 0.88 11.30 0.00
N ALA A 87 1.81 11.68 0.88
CA ALA A 87 1.83 12.98 1.51
C ALA A 87 2.19 14.02 0.44
N ILE A 88 1.19 14.54 -0.26
CA ILE A 88 1.36 15.69 -1.14
C ILE A 88 1.41 16.91 -0.24
N ALA A 89 2.56 17.58 -0.18
CA ALA A 89 2.61 18.95 0.31
C ALA A 89 1.71 19.75 -0.65
N GLY A 90 0.56 20.21 -0.16
CA GLY A 90 -0.33 21.07 -0.92
C GLY A 90 0.45 22.26 -1.44
N GLY A 91 0.43 22.44 -2.76
CA GLY A 91 0.81 23.70 -3.40
C GLY A 91 -0.29 24.73 -3.26
#